data_AF-X1E345-F1
#
_entry.id   AF-X1E345-F1
#
_cell.length_a   1.000
_cell.length_b   1.000
_cell.length_c   1.000
_cell.angle_alpha   90.00
_cell.angle_beta   90.00
_cell.angle_gamma   90.00
#
_symmetry.space_group_name_H-M   'P 1'
#
loop_
_entity.id
_entity.type
_entity.pdbx_description
1 polymer ?
#
loop_
_entity_poly.entity_id
_entity_poly.type
_entity_poly.pdbx_seq_one_letter_code
_entity_poly.pdbx_strand_id
1 'polypeptide(L)'
;MNGFIDIVTGQVEGYNSFVAISAFVTSHARALLWRLIEKTPPGHLFYCDTDSLIVDAEGLKYLEYHIRESELGALHLEKQSDTLTIYNAKDYVFANKRKIKGVRTTAKKIDDHTFGQWQQRSLKRVLWNEQEDNCQWKWVEKTMQAGYKKGTVDDYGIVHPLVLDETV
;
A
#
# COMPACT_ATOMS: atom_id res chain seq x y z
N MET A 1 19.06 -9.29 41.81
CA MET A 1 18.56 -8.61 40.59
C MET A 1 18.62 -9.66 39.49
N ASN A 2 17.51 -10.35 39.23
CA ASN A 2 17.47 -11.41 38.22
C ASN A 2 17.21 -10.75 36.87
N GLY A 3 18.25 -10.64 36.04
CA GLY A 3 18.11 -10.11 34.68
C GLY A 3 17.66 -11.22 33.74
N PHE A 4 16.64 -10.95 32.92
CA PHE A 4 16.28 -11.81 31.81
C PHE A 4 17.23 -11.52 30.63
N ILE A 5 17.83 -12.57 30.06
CA ILE A 5 18.65 -12.49 28.85
C ILE A 5 17.85 -13.13 27.73
N ASP A 6 17.50 -12.33 26.72
CA ASP A 6 16.69 -12.75 25.58
C ASP A 6 17.59 -12.84 24.35
N ILE A 7 17.90 -14.07 23.92
CA ILE A 7 18.79 -14.34 22.79
C ILE A 7 17.92 -14.54 21.55
N VAL A 8 17.95 -13.58 20.62
CA VAL A 8 17.31 -13.73 19.31
C VAL A 8 18.20 -14.60 18.44
N THR A 9 17.88 -15.89 18.32
CA THR A 9 18.65 -16.91 17.58
C THR A 9 18.45 -16.89 16.06
N GLY A 10 18.01 -15.75 15.51
CA GLY A 10 17.61 -15.60 14.11
C GLY A 10 16.13 -15.92 13.85
N GLN A 11 15.68 -15.76 12.61
CA GLN A 11 14.38 -16.25 12.16
C GLN A 11 14.59 -17.60 11.50
N VAL A 12 13.98 -18.64 12.05
CA VAL A 12 13.86 -19.94 11.39
C VAL A 12 12.59 -19.90 10.56
N GLU A 13 12.66 -20.38 9.31
CA GLU A 13 11.47 -20.57 8.49
C GLU A 13 10.47 -21.50 9.21
N GLY A 14 9.18 -21.18 9.08
CA GLY A 14 8.15 -21.99 9.72
C GLY A 14 8.14 -23.40 9.13
N TYR A 15 7.78 -24.41 9.90
CA TYR A 15 7.78 -25.80 9.41
C TYR A 15 6.98 -25.99 8.10
N ASN A 16 5.91 -25.22 7.91
CA ASN A 16 5.07 -25.22 6.71
C ASN A 16 5.33 -24.04 5.77
N SER A 17 6.41 -23.27 5.93
CA SER A 17 6.73 -22.22 4.96
C SER A 17 7.27 -22.85 3.69
N PHE A 18 6.65 -22.48 2.57
CA PHE A 18 7.15 -22.79 1.26
C PHE A 18 7.08 -21.54 0.40
N VAL A 19 8.19 -20.80 0.39
CA VAL A 19 8.31 -19.46 -0.25
C VAL A 19 7.89 -19.48 -1.72
N ALA A 20 8.10 -20.60 -2.42
CA ALA A 20 7.69 -20.74 -3.81
C ALA A 20 6.18 -20.49 -4.02
N ILE A 21 5.32 -20.91 -3.08
CA ILE A 21 3.87 -20.68 -3.18
C ILE A 21 3.56 -19.19 -3.10
N SER A 22 4.08 -18.47 -2.10
CA SER A 22 3.80 -17.04 -1.96
C SER A 22 4.40 -16.21 -3.09
N ALA A 23 5.59 -16.58 -3.56
CA ALA A 23 6.21 -15.98 -4.75
C ALA A 23 5.32 -16.17 -6.00
N PHE A 24 4.80 -17.39 -6.22
CA PHE A 24 3.95 -17.67 -7.37
C PHE A 24 2.59 -16.97 -7.29
N VAL A 25 1.95 -16.94 -6.12
CA VAL A 25 0.68 -16.21 -5.92
C VAL A 25 0.87 -14.72 -6.21
N THR A 26 1.95 -14.12 -5.69
CA THR A 26 2.22 -12.68 -5.89
C THR A 26 2.62 -12.33 -7.31
N SER A 27 3.35 -13.21 -8.02
CA SER A 27 3.68 -13.01 -9.43
C SER A 27 2.43 -13.16 -10.32
N HIS A 28 1.59 -14.16 -10.05
CA HIS A 28 0.33 -14.36 -10.77
C HIS A 28 -0.62 -13.17 -10.61
N ALA A 29 -0.81 -12.68 -9.38
CA ALA A 29 -1.63 -11.49 -9.11
C ALA A 29 -1.11 -10.25 -9.86
N ARG A 30 0.22 -10.08 -9.95
CA ARG A 30 0.83 -8.97 -10.69
C ARG A 30 0.64 -9.09 -12.20
N ALA A 31 0.82 -10.29 -12.75
CA ALA A 31 0.58 -10.55 -14.16
C ALA A 31 -0.89 -10.34 -14.54
N LEU A 32 -1.82 -10.72 -13.65
CA LEU A 32 -3.25 -10.43 -13.83
C LEU A 32 -3.52 -8.93 -13.88
N LEU A 33 -3.02 -8.16 -12.91
CA LEU A 33 -3.17 -6.70 -12.91
C LEU A 33 -2.55 -6.06 -14.16
N TRP A 34 -1.38 -6.53 -14.59
CA TRP A 34 -0.73 -6.05 -15.80
C TRP A 34 -1.61 -6.25 -17.04
N ARG A 35 -2.22 -7.44 -17.19
CA ARG A 35 -3.15 -7.72 -18.30
C ARG A 35 -4.39 -6.82 -18.27
N LEU A 36 -4.88 -6.47 -17.08
CA LEU A 36 -5.99 -5.52 -16.94
C LEU A 36 -5.56 -4.10 -17.32
N ILE A 37 -4.36 -3.68 -16.91
CA ILE A 37 -3.77 -2.39 -17.31
C ILE A 37 -3.63 -2.30 -18.83
N GLU A 38 -3.10 -3.34 -19.48
CA GLU A 38 -2.92 -3.38 -20.95
C GLU A 38 -4.24 -3.33 -21.73
N LYS A 39 -5.37 -3.73 -21.11
CA LYS A 39 -6.70 -3.63 -21.73
C LYS A 39 -7.25 -2.20 -21.69
N THR A 40 -6.83 -1.40 -20.71
CA THR A 40 -7.29 -0.01 -20.57
C THR A 40 -6.44 0.88 -21.49
N PRO A 41 -7.03 1.72 -22.35
CA PRO A 41 -6.24 2.56 -23.23
C PRO A 41 -5.42 3.60 -22.43
N PRO A 42 -4.27 4.04 -22.96
CA PRO A 42 -3.44 5.04 -22.29
C PRO A 42 -4.23 6.28 -21.89
N GLY A 43 -4.01 6.78 -20.68
CA GLY A 43 -4.68 7.97 -20.16
C GLY A 43 -5.99 7.71 -19.40
N HIS A 44 -6.55 6.50 -19.46
CA HIS A 44 -7.80 6.16 -18.75
C HIS A 44 -7.60 5.36 -17.45
N LEU A 45 -6.34 5.06 -17.12
CA LEU A 45 -5.94 4.42 -15.87
C LEU A 45 -5.06 5.37 -15.06
N PHE A 46 -5.51 5.75 -13.88
CA PHE A 46 -4.87 6.76 -13.05
C PHE A 46 -4.00 6.16 -11.94
N TYR A 47 -4.38 4.99 -11.43
CA TYR A 47 -3.69 4.40 -10.29
C TYR A 47 -3.86 2.89 -10.22
N CYS A 48 -2.85 2.21 -9.66
CA CYS A 48 -2.87 0.78 -9.37
C CYS A 48 -2.22 0.51 -8.01
N ASP A 49 -2.86 -0.31 -7.18
CA ASP A 49 -2.27 -0.80 -5.93
C ASP A 49 -2.73 -2.22 -5.61
N THR A 50 -1.78 -3.15 -5.60
CA THR A 50 -1.85 -4.56 -5.13
C THR A 50 -2.91 -5.44 -5.79
N ASP A 51 -4.16 -5.03 -5.76
CA ASP A 51 -5.37 -5.73 -6.21
C ASP A 51 -6.46 -4.76 -6.70
N SER A 52 -6.15 -3.47 -6.87
CA SER A 52 -7.10 -2.43 -7.27
C SER A 52 -6.58 -1.55 -8.40
N LEU A 53 -7.49 -1.07 -9.23
CA LEU A 53 -7.26 -0.10 -10.30
C LEU A 53 -8.21 1.09 -10.11
N ILE A 54 -7.73 2.30 -10.39
CA ILE A 54 -8.58 3.50 -10.49
C ILE A 54 -8.54 3.94 -11.96
N VAL A 55 -9.72 3.95 -12.56
CA VAL A 55 -9.94 4.31 -13.97
C VAL A 55 -11.05 5.36 -14.06
N ASP A 56 -11.12 6.07 -15.18
CA ASP A 56 -12.30 6.87 -15.49
C ASP A 56 -13.44 6.01 -16.09
N ALA A 57 -14.52 6.67 -16.47
CA ALA A 57 -15.68 6.03 -17.08
C ALA A 57 -15.37 5.38 -18.44
N GLU A 58 -14.39 5.87 -19.19
CA GLU A 58 -14.00 5.27 -20.48
C GLU A 58 -13.17 4.01 -20.25
N GLY A 59 -12.16 4.07 -19.37
CA GLY A 59 -11.36 2.92 -18.97
C GLY A 59 -12.18 1.80 -18.34
N LEU A 60 -13.25 2.15 -17.61
CA LEU A 60 -14.20 1.19 -17.04
C LEU A 60 -14.85 0.31 -18.11
N LYS A 61 -15.19 0.85 -19.29
CA LYS A 61 -15.81 0.08 -20.39
C LYS A 61 -14.93 -1.09 -20.85
N TYR A 62 -13.61 -0.92 -20.79
CA TYR A 62 -12.65 -1.97 -21.17
C TYR A 62 -12.49 -3.05 -20.09
N LEU A 63 -12.92 -2.77 -18.86
CA LEU A 63 -12.84 -3.67 -17.71
C LEU A 63 -14.19 -4.30 -17.35
N GLU A 64 -15.31 -3.83 -17.90
CA GLU A 64 -16.68 -4.26 -17.58
C GLU A 64 -16.86 -5.78 -17.65
N TYR A 65 -16.27 -6.43 -18.66
CA TYR A 65 -16.34 -7.89 -18.79
C TYR A 65 -15.70 -8.64 -17.61
N HIS A 66 -14.75 -8.03 -16.90
CA HIS A 66 -14.06 -8.61 -15.75
C HIS A 66 -14.73 -8.30 -14.41
N ILE A 67 -15.81 -7.50 -14.39
CA ILE A 67 -16.51 -7.13 -13.16
C ILE A 67 -17.63 -8.14 -12.85
N ARG A 68 -17.51 -8.85 -11.72
CA ARG A 68 -18.52 -9.80 -11.23
C ARG A 68 -18.56 -9.74 -9.70
N GLU A 69 -19.71 -9.41 -9.12
CA GLU A 69 -19.81 -9.18 -7.66
C GLU A 69 -19.65 -10.45 -6.82
N SER A 70 -20.00 -11.61 -7.37
CA SER A 70 -20.08 -12.88 -6.63
C SER A 70 -19.08 -13.94 -7.09
N GLU A 71 -18.16 -13.59 -7.98
CA GLU A 71 -17.16 -14.52 -8.53
C GLU A 71 -15.79 -14.31 -7.88
N LEU A 72 -15.19 -15.41 -7.42
CA LEU A 72 -13.87 -15.36 -6.79
C LEU A 72 -12.81 -14.94 -7.81
N GLY A 73 -12.05 -13.90 -7.49
CA GLY A 73 -10.96 -13.40 -8.33
C GLY A 73 -11.41 -12.43 -9.43
N ALA A 74 -12.71 -12.16 -9.57
CA ALA A 74 -13.21 -11.13 -10.45
C ALA A 74 -13.06 -9.72 -9.84
N LEU A 75 -13.17 -8.70 -10.69
CA LEU A 75 -13.20 -7.32 -10.22
C LEU A 75 -14.56 -6.99 -9.60
N HIS A 76 -14.54 -6.14 -8.58
CA HIS A 76 -15.73 -5.55 -8.00
C HIS A 76 -15.60 -4.01 -8.03
N LEU A 77 -16.69 -3.33 -8.40
CA LEU A 77 -16.74 -1.88 -8.39
C LEU A 77 -16.87 -1.37 -6.94
N GLU A 78 -15.74 -1.03 -6.31
CA GLU A 78 -15.75 -0.64 -4.90
C GLU A 78 -16.36 0.75 -4.66
N LYS A 79 -15.98 1.75 -5.47
CA LYS A 79 -16.40 3.16 -5.33
C LYS A 79 -16.33 3.91 -6.64
N GLN A 80 -17.08 5.02 -6.71
CA GLN A 80 -17.06 5.99 -7.80
C GLN A 80 -16.96 7.41 -7.24
N SER A 81 -16.33 8.32 -7.98
CA SER A 81 -16.27 9.74 -7.66
C SER A 81 -15.91 10.55 -8.90
N ASP A 82 -16.36 11.81 -8.93
CA ASP A 82 -15.98 12.79 -9.95
C ASP A 82 -14.59 13.40 -9.69
N THR A 83 -13.98 13.13 -8.53
CA THR A 83 -12.70 13.76 -8.13
C THR A 83 -11.70 12.74 -7.59
N LEU A 84 -10.48 12.87 -8.09
CA LEU A 84 -9.32 12.12 -7.67
C LEU A 84 -8.11 13.05 -7.66
N THR A 85 -7.35 13.04 -6.57
CA THR A 85 -6.06 13.72 -6.49
C THR A 85 -5.02 12.74 -5.97
N ILE A 86 -4.00 12.45 -6.76
CA ILE A 86 -2.93 11.53 -6.40
C ILE A 86 -1.68 12.34 -6.07
N TYR A 87 -1.19 12.21 -4.84
CA TYR A 87 0.05 12.87 -4.41
C TYR A 87 1.24 11.92 -4.51
N ASN A 88 1.03 10.64 -4.19
CA ASN A 88 2.07 9.62 -4.21
C ASN A 88 1.48 8.20 -4.21
N ALA A 89 2.34 7.18 -4.29
CA ALA A 89 1.97 5.80 -4.03
C ALA A 89 1.36 5.66 -2.62
N LYS A 90 0.09 5.26 -2.57
CA LYS A 90 -0.72 5.11 -1.35
C LYS A 90 -0.88 6.44 -0.58
N ASP A 91 -0.85 7.57 -1.28
CA ASP A 91 -1.26 8.89 -0.79
C ASP A 91 -2.12 9.59 -1.85
N TYR A 92 -3.43 9.50 -1.70
CA TYR A 92 -4.39 10.09 -2.63
C TYR A 92 -5.68 10.48 -1.92
N VAL A 93 -6.42 11.41 -2.52
CA VAL A 93 -7.76 11.82 -2.12
C VAL A 93 -8.72 11.32 -3.19
N PHE A 94 -9.66 10.47 -2.77
CA PHE A 94 -10.74 9.97 -3.61
C PHE A 94 -12.05 10.54 -3.07
N ALA A 95 -12.77 11.31 -3.87
CA ALA A 95 -13.84 12.19 -3.38
C ALA A 95 -13.35 13.08 -2.22
N ASN A 96 -13.98 12.96 -1.05
CA ASN A 96 -13.63 13.70 0.15
C ASN A 96 -12.83 12.86 1.16
N LYS A 97 -12.30 11.70 0.75
CA LYS A 97 -11.60 10.76 1.63
C LYS A 97 -10.14 10.63 1.22
N ARG A 98 -9.24 11.09 2.11
CA ARG A 98 -7.80 10.87 1.95
C ARG A 98 -7.40 9.47 2.42
N LYS A 99 -6.56 8.82 1.62
CA LYS A 99 -5.95 7.51 1.89
C LYS A 99 -4.44 7.71 1.92
N ILE A 100 -3.83 7.50 3.08
CA ILE A 100 -2.38 7.62 3.27
C ILE A 100 -1.87 6.34 3.94
N LYS A 101 -0.84 5.70 3.37
CA LYS A 101 -0.27 4.47 3.93
C LYS A 101 0.20 4.70 5.36
N GLY A 102 -0.32 3.87 6.26
CA GLY A 102 0.14 3.82 7.65
C GLY A 102 -0.36 4.99 8.51
N VAL A 103 -1.13 5.93 7.96
CA VAL A 103 -1.80 6.99 8.72
C VAL A 103 -3.26 6.59 8.91
N ARG A 104 -3.74 6.62 10.16
CA ARG A 104 -5.14 6.34 10.48
C ARG A 104 -6.02 7.50 10.05
N THR A 105 -7.28 7.23 9.74
CA THR A 105 -8.28 8.27 9.47
C THR A 105 -8.52 9.19 10.67
N THR A 106 -8.26 8.70 11.88
CA THR A 106 -8.36 9.44 13.14
C THR A 106 -7.06 10.11 13.57
N ALA A 107 -6.01 10.06 12.74
CA ALA A 107 -4.74 10.72 13.05
C ALA A 107 -4.92 12.24 13.10
N LYS A 108 -4.22 12.90 14.02
CA LYS A 108 -4.17 14.35 14.12
C LYS A 108 -3.20 14.86 13.06
N LYS A 109 -3.67 15.69 12.13
CA LYS A 109 -2.79 16.45 11.23
C LYS A 109 -1.98 17.45 12.07
N ILE A 110 -0.65 17.38 12.02
CA ILE A 110 0.26 18.29 12.71
C ILE A 110 0.69 19.39 11.74
N ASP A 111 1.13 18.98 10.54
CA ASP A 111 1.44 19.85 9.41
C ASP A 111 1.00 19.18 8.09
N ASP A 112 1.37 19.72 6.92
CA ASP A 112 0.96 19.19 5.62
C ASP A 112 1.46 17.78 5.30
N HIS A 113 2.59 17.38 5.88
CA HIS A 113 3.21 16.07 5.66
C HIS A 113 3.34 15.23 6.93
N THR A 114 3.06 15.78 8.11
CA THR A 114 3.23 15.11 9.39
C THR A 114 1.91 14.84 10.07
N PHE A 115 1.70 13.57 10.44
CA PHE A 115 0.51 13.09 11.11
C PHE A 115 0.86 12.42 12.43
N GLY A 116 0.24 12.87 13.50
CA GLY A 116 0.36 12.25 14.82
C GLY A 116 -0.74 11.23 15.08
N GLN A 117 -0.38 10.05 15.57
CA GLN A 117 -1.35 9.02 15.91
C GLN A 117 -0.89 8.12 17.06
N TRP A 118 -1.86 7.50 17.73
CA TRP A 118 -1.59 6.44 18.69
C TRP A 118 -1.30 5.11 17.97
N GLN A 119 -0.19 4.49 18.33
CA GLN A 119 0.21 3.18 17.84
C GLN A 119 0.37 2.23 19.03
N GLN A 120 -0.20 1.02 18.89
CA GLN A 120 -0.01 -0.05 19.86
C GLN A 120 1.44 -0.52 19.82
N ARG A 121 2.05 -0.70 20.99
CA ARG A 121 3.39 -1.30 21.10
C ARG A 121 3.33 -2.78 20.73
N SER A 122 4.39 -3.27 20.08
CA SER A 122 4.55 -4.69 19.78
C SER A 122 4.63 -5.50 21.08
N LEU A 123 4.04 -6.70 21.09
CA LEU A 123 4.05 -7.63 22.23
C LEU A 123 5.46 -7.85 22.81
N LYS A 124 6.47 -8.06 21.94
CA LYS A 124 7.89 -8.17 22.33
C LYS A 124 8.37 -7.04 23.26
N ARG A 125 7.93 -5.80 22.99
CA ARG A 125 8.35 -4.61 23.73
C ARG A 125 7.54 -4.38 25.00
N VAL A 126 6.36 -4.98 25.10
CA VAL A 126 5.54 -5.01 26.32
C VAL A 126 6.16 -6.02 27.31
N LEU A 127 6.56 -7.19 26.81
CA LEU A 127 7.22 -8.25 27.59
C LEU A 127 8.58 -7.79 28.16
N TRP A 128 9.43 -7.14 27.37
CA TRP A 128 10.72 -6.60 27.86
C TRP A 128 10.61 -5.53 28.96
N ASN A 129 9.45 -4.89 29.10
CA ASN A 129 9.25 -3.84 30.09
C ASN A 129 8.55 -4.37 31.36
N GLU A 130 8.35 -5.69 31.49
CA GLU A 130 7.64 -6.33 32.63
C GLU A 130 6.26 -5.71 32.91
N GLN A 131 5.58 -5.24 31.86
CA GLN A 131 4.24 -4.64 31.93
C GLN A 131 3.23 -5.55 31.23
N GLU A 132 3.17 -6.81 31.66
CA GLU A 132 2.49 -7.91 30.99
C GLU A 132 0.97 -7.70 30.84
N ASP A 133 0.36 -6.87 31.69
CA ASP A 133 -1.10 -6.81 31.83
C ASP A 133 -1.77 -5.57 31.21
N ASN A 134 -1.04 -4.76 30.42
CA ASN A 134 -1.58 -3.52 29.84
C ASN A 134 -1.27 -3.33 28.35
N CYS A 135 -2.31 -3.02 27.56
CA CYS A 135 -2.15 -2.60 26.17
C CYS A 135 -1.49 -1.21 26.10
N GLN A 136 -0.20 -1.19 25.79
CA GLN A 136 0.58 0.05 25.75
C GLN A 136 0.41 0.80 24.42
N TRP A 137 -0.05 2.04 24.50
CA TRP A 137 -0.15 2.96 23.36
C TRP A 137 0.99 3.97 23.42
N LYS A 138 1.58 4.27 22.26
CA LYS A 138 2.59 5.33 22.11
C LYS A 138 2.11 6.34 21.06
N TRP A 139 2.25 7.62 21.36
CA TRP A 139 2.12 8.67 20.36
C TRP A 139 3.31 8.62 19.39
N VAL A 140 3.01 8.52 18.10
CA VAL A 140 4.01 8.53 17.04
C VAL A 140 3.65 9.57 15.99
N GLU A 141 4.66 10.27 15.51
CA GLU A 141 4.54 11.19 14.40
C GLU A 141 5.06 10.50 13.13
N LYS A 142 4.31 10.67 12.03
CA LYS A 142 4.62 10.09 10.74
C LYS A 142 4.76 11.21 9.73
N THR A 143 6.00 11.48 9.34
CA THR A 143 6.32 12.42 8.27
C THR A 143 6.34 11.69 6.93
N MET A 144 5.50 12.14 6.00
CA MET A 144 5.42 11.62 4.65
C MET A 144 6.52 12.24 3.78
N GLN A 145 7.10 11.45 2.89
CA GLN A 145 8.05 11.98 1.92
C GLN A 145 7.30 12.75 0.83
N ALA A 146 7.72 13.98 0.58
CA ALA A 146 7.24 14.76 -0.55
C ALA A 146 7.84 14.22 -1.86
N GLY A 147 7.04 14.26 -2.92
CA GLY A 147 7.43 13.87 -4.28
C GLY A 147 7.48 12.37 -4.52
N TYR A 148 7.32 11.98 -5.78
CA TYR A 148 7.41 10.59 -6.23
C TYR A 148 8.86 10.25 -6.58
N LYS A 149 9.49 9.33 -5.84
CA LYS A 149 10.92 8.99 -5.99
C LYS A 149 11.19 7.64 -6.66
N LYS A 150 10.15 6.93 -7.10
CA LYS A 150 10.27 5.57 -7.67
C LYS A 150 10.28 5.57 -9.20
N GLY A 151 10.36 6.75 -9.79
CA GLY A 151 10.26 7.01 -11.22
C GLY A 151 10.28 8.52 -11.45
N THR A 152 10.34 8.92 -12.71
CA THR A 152 10.23 10.32 -13.12
C THR A 152 8.80 10.60 -13.55
N VAL A 153 8.19 11.63 -12.98
CA VAL A 153 6.81 12.03 -13.34
C VAL A 153 6.90 13.12 -14.40
N ASP A 154 6.19 12.94 -15.51
CA ASP A 154 6.11 13.97 -16.55
C ASP A 154 5.03 15.03 -16.25
N ASP A 155 4.93 16.03 -17.13
CA ASP A 155 3.99 17.15 -16.98
C ASP A 155 2.51 16.72 -17.02
N TYR A 156 2.21 15.51 -17.52
CA TYR A 156 0.87 14.92 -17.57
C TYR A 156 0.60 14.02 -16.35
N GLY A 157 1.55 13.88 -15.44
CA GLY A 157 1.42 13.04 -14.25
C GLY A 157 1.69 11.56 -14.50
N ILE A 158 2.26 11.19 -15.66
CA ILE A 158 2.60 9.80 -15.97
C ILE A 158 3.97 9.46 -15.35
N VAL A 159 4.04 8.30 -14.71
CA VAL A 159 5.26 7.80 -14.07
C VAL A 159 6.06 6.96 -15.06
N HIS A 160 7.27 7.43 -15.38
CA HIS A 160 8.26 6.69 -16.16
C HIS A 160 9.25 5.97 -15.22
N PRO A 161 9.68 4.74 -15.55
CA PRO A 161 10.61 3.99 -14.73
C PRO A 161 11.97 4.68 -14.65
N LEU A 162 12.68 4.49 -13.54
CA LEU A 162 14.09 4.88 -13.46
C LEU A 162 14.89 4.00 -14.43
N VAL A 163 15.61 4.64 -15.35
CA VAL A 163 16.51 3.96 -16.29
C VAL A 163 17.91 3.93 -15.67
N LEU A 164 18.47 2.72 -15.53
CA LEU A 164 19.88 2.58 -15.17
C LEU A 164 20.71 2.82 -16.43
N ASP A 165 21.52 3.87 -16.43
CA ASP A 165 22.50 4.06 -17.49
C ASP A 165 23.67 3.09 -17.21
N GLU A 166 23.86 2.08 -18.06
CA GLU A 166 24.91 1.06 -17.91
C GLU A 166 26.30 1.60 -18.29
N THR A 167 26.44 2.89 -18.59
CA THR A 167 27.72 3.53 -18.88
C THR A 167 28.43 4.00 -17.60
N VAL A 168 29.05 3.08 -16.87
CA VAL A 168 30.06 3.37 -15.82
C VAL A 168 31.28 2.47 -16.01
#